data_AF-A0A7Y0CVP6-F1
#
_entry.id   AF-A0A7Y0CVP6-F1
#
_cell.length_a   1.000
_cell.length_b   1.000
_cell.length_c   1.000
_cell.angle_alpha   90.00
_cell.angle_beta   90.00
_cell.angle_gamma   90.00
#
_symmetry.space_group_name_H-M   'P 1'
#
loop_
_entity.id
_entity.type
_entity.pdbx_description
1 polymer ?
#
loop_
_entity_poly.entity_id
_entity_poly.type
_entity_poly.pdbx_seq_one_letter_code
_entity_poly.pdbx_strand_id
1 'polypeptide(L)' 'MSVTDSSAPHLTVSVVIPVHDGMPHLPETIASVLAQTRQADEIVVIENGSTDGTAECL' A
#
# COMPACT_ATOMS: atom_id res chain seq x y z
N MET A 1 30.31 -9.08 28.85
CA MET A 1 29.25 -8.06 28.94
C MET A 1 29.55 -7.02 27.86
N SER A 2 28.98 -7.19 26.67
CA SER A 2 29.27 -6.33 25.51
C SER A 2 28.01 -5.55 25.13
N VAL A 3 27.98 -4.28 25.55
CA VAL A 3 27.66 -3.05 24.78
C VAL A 3 27.36 -3.33 23.30
N THR A 4 26.29 -2.91 22.62
CA THR A 4 25.16 -1.98 22.82
C THR A 4 24.12 -2.35 21.75
N ASP A 5 22.84 -2.48 22.12
CA ASP A 5 21.77 -2.48 21.13
C ASP A 5 21.63 -1.05 20.60
N SER A 6 22.05 -0.83 19.35
CA SER A 6 21.83 0.43 18.64
C SER A 6 21.12 0.11 17.34
N SER A 7 19.92 -0.46 17.45
CA SER A 7 18.99 -0.42 16.33
C SER A 7 18.37 0.97 16.28
N ALA A 8 18.65 1.72 15.22
CA ALA A 8 17.83 2.87 14.89
C ALA A 8 16.34 2.44 14.83
N PRO A 9 15.38 3.32 15.18
CA PRO A 9 13.97 2.96 15.11
C PRO A 9 13.61 2.51 13.69
N HIS A 10 13.02 1.32 13.58
CA HIS A 10 12.51 0.83 12.30
C HIS A 10 11.26 1.64 11.94
N LEU A 11 11.42 2.56 10.98
CA LEU A 11 10.29 3.34 10.47
C LEU A 11 9.42 2.44 9.59
N THR A 12 8.14 2.32 9.97
CA THR A 12 7.13 1.62 9.18
C THR A 12 6.41 2.59 8.25
N VAL A 13 6.00 2.09 7.08
CA VAL A 13 5.28 2.86 6.05
C VAL A 13 3.99 2.13 5.68
N SER A 14 2.86 2.81 5.87
CA SER A 14 1.54 2.36 5.44
C SER A 14 1.11 3.14 4.20
N VAL A 15 0.67 2.44 3.16
CA VAL A 15 0.08 3.06 1.97
C VAL A 15 -1.43 2.86 2.00
N VAL A 16 -2.18 3.96 2.00
CA VAL A 16 -3.64 3.94 2.01
C VAL A 16 -4.16 4.44 0.66
N ILE A 17 -4.99 3.63 0.00
CA ILE A 17 -5.54 3.88 -1.33
C ILE A 17 -7.07 3.95 -1.22
N PRO A 18 -7.67 5.13 -0.98
CA PRO A 18 -9.11 5.29 -1.13
C PRO A 18 -9.47 5.26 -2.61
N VAL A 19 -10.48 4.47 -2.97
CA VAL A 19 -10.89 4.28 -4.37
C VAL A 19 -12.41 4.26 -4.51
N HIS A 20 -12.90 5.00 -5.50
CA HIS A 20 -14.27 4.96 -6.03
C HIS A 20 -14.15 5.08 -7.54
N ASP A 21 -14.66 4.11 -8.27
CA ASP A 21 -14.52 3.98 -9.73
C ASP A 21 -13.05 4.11 -10.21
N GLY A 22 -12.19 3.22 -9.71
CA GLY A 22 -10.75 3.21 -9.96
C GLY A 22 -10.31 2.53 -11.26
N MET A 23 -11.20 1.92 -12.04
CA MET A 23 -10.81 1.22 -13.26
C MET A 23 -10.61 2.21 -14.43
N PRO A 24 -9.59 1.98 -15.28
CA PRO A 24 -8.66 0.85 -15.28
C PRO A 24 -7.36 1.07 -14.47
N HIS A 25 -7.26 2.12 -13.67
CA HIS A 25 -6.01 2.59 -13.07
C HIS A 25 -5.61 1.92 -11.75
N LEU A 26 -6.57 1.33 -11.04
CA LEU A 26 -6.31 0.67 -9.76
C LEU A 26 -5.24 -0.44 -9.86
N PRO A 27 -5.26 -1.35 -10.86
CA PRO A 27 -4.20 -2.35 -11.02
C PRO A 27 -2.81 -1.74 -11.23
N GLU A 28 -2.68 -0.69 -12.04
CA GLU A 28 -1.40 0.00 -12.27
C GLU A 28 -0.91 0.71 -10.99
N THR A 29 -1.84 1.31 -10.24
CA THR A 29 -1.54 1.96 -8.97
C THR A 29 -1.00 0.97 -7.96
N ILE A 30 -1.65 -0.19 -7.78
CA ILE A 30 -1.19 -1.25 -6.89
C ILE A 30 0.18 -1.77 -7.35
N ALA A 31 0.36 -2.03 -8.65
CA ALA A 31 1.64 -2.48 -9.20
C ALA A 31 2.77 -1.47 -8.96
N SER A 32 2.49 -0.17 -9.09
CA SER A 32 3.45 0.92 -8.83
C SER A 32 3.88 0.99 -7.37
N VAL A 33 2.94 0.81 -6.43
CA VAL A 33 3.22 0.75 -4.99
C VAL A 33 4.06 -0.48 -4.65
N LEU A 34 3.72 -1.64 -5.22
CA LEU A 34 4.49 -2.88 -5.04
C LEU A 34 5.89 -2.81 -5.67
N ALA A 35 6.12 -1.95 -6.67
CA ALA A 35 7.40 -1.79 -7.33
C ALA A 35 8.37 -0.79 -6.65
N GLN A 36 7.96 -0.15 -5.54
CA GLN A 36 8.80 0.84 -4.85
C GLN A 36 10.10 0.22 -4.31
N THR A 37 11.20 0.96 -4.40
CA THR A 37 12.51 0.52 -3.87
C THR A 37 12.50 0.33 -2.35
N ARG A 38 11.72 1.17 -1.64
CA ARG A 38 11.29 0.88 -0.28
C ARG A 38 9.86 0.34 -0.31
N GLN A 39 9.72 -0.95 -0.01
CA GLN A 39 8.43 -1.60 0.12
C GLN A 39 7.64 -1.01 1.30
N ALA A 40 6.33 -0.84 1.09
CA ALA A 40 5.41 -0.56 2.17
C ALA A 40 5.31 -1.75 3.11
N ASP A 41 5.13 -1.49 4.41
CA ASP A 41 4.90 -2.53 5.41
C ASP A 41 3.44 -3.00 5.36
N GLU A 42 2.52 -2.13 4.93
CA GLU A 42 1.12 -2.48 4.64
C GLU A 42 0.54 -1.63 3.49
N ILE A 43 -0.40 -2.21 2.75
CA ILE A 43 -1.20 -1.53 1.74
C ILE A 43 -2.67 -1.75 2.09
N VAL A 44 -3.41 -0.67 2.29
CA VAL A 44 -4.84 -0.70 2.64
C VAL A 44 -5.63 -0.02 1.55
N VAL A 45 -6.44 -0.78 0.82
CA VAL A 45 -7.37 -0.24 -0.17
C VAL A 45 -8.73 -0.05 0.46
N ILE A 46 -9.28 1.16 0.35
CA ILE A 46 -10.60 1.52 0.89
C ILE A 46 -11.53 1.70 -0.31
N GLU A 47 -12.28 0.64 -0.61
CA GLU A 47 -13.34 0.64 -1.61
C GLU A 47 -14.55 1.45 -1.09
N ASN A 48 -15.10 2.32 -1.92
CA ASN A 48 -16.18 3.25 -1.56
C ASN A 48 -17.40 3.14 -2.50
N GLY A 49 -17.93 1.94 -2.70
CA GLY A 49 -19.19 1.72 -3.43
C GLY A 49 -19.09 1.98 -4.93
N SER A 50 -18.02 1.53 -5.56
CA SER A 50 -17.77 1.67 -6.99
C SER A 50 -18.78 0.90 -7.84
N THR A 51 -18.98 1.35 -9.07
CA THR A 51 -19.92 0.79 -10.05
C THR A 51 -19.27 0.36 -11.37
N ASP A 52 -17.95 0.52 -11.48
CA ASP A 52 -17.17 0.34 -12.71
C ASP A 52 -16.39 -0.99 -12.79
N GLY A 53 -16.59 -1.91 -11.84
CA GLY A 53 -15.82 -3.15 -11.75
C GLY A 53 -14.63 -3.09 -10.76
N THR A 54 -14.42 -1.96 -10.08
CA THR A 54 -13.32 -1.77 -9.11
C THR A 54 -13.41 -2.76 -7.95
N ALA A 55 -14.60 -3.01 -7.41
CA ALA A 55 -14.79 -3.88 -6.26
C ALA A 55 -14.43 -5.35 -6.59
N GLU A 56 -14.66 -5.78 -7.83
CA GLU A 56 -14.34 -7.10 -8.35
C GLU A 56 -12.83 -7.29 -8.58
N CYS A 57 -12.06 -6.20 -8.60
CA CYS A 57 -10.61 -6.21 -8.77
C CYS A 57 -9.82 -6.23 -7.45
N LEU A 58 -10.50 -6.16 -6.29
CA LEU A 58 -9.92 -6.19 -4.95
C LEU A 58 -10.03 -7.59 -4.33
#